data_AF-A0A966TWJ8-F1
#
_entry.id   AF-A0A966TWJ8-F1
#
_cell.length_a   1.000
_cell.length_b   1.000
_cell.length_c   1.000
_cell.angle_alpha   90.00
_cell.angle_beta   90.00
_cell.angle_gamma   90.00
#
_symmetry.space_group_name_H-M   'P 1'
#
loop_
_entity.id
_entity.type
_entity.pdbx_description
1 polymer ?
#
loop_
_entity_poly.entity_id
_entity_poly.type
_entity_poly.pdbx_seq_one_letter_code
_entity_poly.pdbx_strand_id
1 'polypeptide(L)'
;MGPGSADDTVGVSQGPLRQAAVLVPLVLHRAPAILLTRRAAHLSAHAGQVAFPGGRLEAGESPEEAALREAEEEVGLPRHWPRLIGRMPRHQTGTGYMVTPVLGLLEPGFPLMPDPSEVAEAFEFPLATLLDPAAPRRESREWKGRMREYWVWPHDTHFIWGATATILVALAQALREG
;
A
#
# COMPACT_ATOMS: atom_id res chain seq x y z
N MET A 1 -4.49 -26.16 14.68
CA MET A 1 -3.12 -26.04 14.15
C MET A 1 -3.20 -25.35 12.80
N GLY A 2 -2.42 -24.28 12.67
CA GLY A 2 -2.49 -23.24 11.65
C GLY A 2 -2.25 -21.92 12.36
N PRO A 3 -1.05 -21.32 12.31
CA PRO A 3 -0.81 -20.05 13.00
C PRO A 3 -1.34 -18.93 12.11
N GLY A 4 -2.43 -18.30 12.56
CA GLY A 4 -3.02 -17.12 11.93
C GLY A 4 -2.05 -15.93 11.91
N SER A 5 -2.13 -15.15 10.84
CA SER A 5 -1.35 -13.95 10.59
C SER A 5 -1.55 -12.90 11.68
N ALA A 6 -0.54 -12.73 12.53
CA ALA A 6 -0.38 -11.58 13.39
C ALA A 6 0.21 -10.43 12.57
N ASP A 7 -0.63 -9.83 11.72
CA ASP A 7 -0.30 -8.69 10.88
C ASP A 7 -1.54 -7.79 10.89
N ASP A 8 -1.44 -6.63 11.55
CA ASP A 8 -2.52 -5.65 11.81
C ASP A 8 -3.81 -6.11 12.54
N THR A 9 -4.02 -7.41 12.79
CA THR A 9 -5.34 -7.96 13.15
C THR A 9 -5.86 -7.72 14.57
N VAL A 10 -5.21 -6.96 15.46
CA VAL A 10 -5.78 -6.73 16.82
C VAL A 10 -5.75 -5.26 17.23
N GLY A 11 -6.32 -4.41 16.39
CA GLY A 11 -6.98 -3.18 16.81
C GLY A 11 -8.34 -3.13 16.14
N VAL A 12 -9.05 -4.26 16.02
CA VAL A 12 -10.35 -4.33 15.34
C VAL A 12 -11.26 -3.30 16.00
N SER A 13 -11.49 -2.18 15.29
CA SER A 13 -12.47 -1.21 15.69
C SER A 13 -13.78 -1.96 15.87
N GLN A 14 -14.39 -1.88 17.05
CA GLN A 14 -15.68 -2.51 17.37
C GLN A 14 -16.87 -1.80 16.67
N GLY A 15 -16.59 -1.03 15.61
CA GLY A 15 -17.53 -0.26 14.83
C GLY A 15 -17.38 -0.54 13.33
N PRO A 16 -18.30 -0.04 12.50
CA PRO A 16 -18.28 -0.28 11.06
C PRO A 16 -16.96 0.18 10.45
N LEU A 17 -16.34 -0.69 9.64
CA LEU A 17 -15.07 -0.40 8.98
C LEU A 17 -15.27 0.62 7.87
N ARG A 18 -14.41 1.65 7.87
CA ARG A 18 -14.36 2.63 6.78
C ARG A 18 -13.78 1.95 5.54
N GLN A 19 -14.47 2.08 4.40
CA GLN A 19 -13.98 1.52 3.15
C GLN A 19 -12.90 2.42 2.56
N ALA A 20 -11.81 1.82 2.12
CA ALA A 20 -10.72 2.49 1.42
C ALA A 20 -10.25 1.63 0.25
N ALA A 21 -9.63 2.26 -0.73
CA ALA A 21 -8.98 1.59 -1.85
C ALA A 21 -7.61 2.20 -2.10
N VAL A 22 -6.67 1.36 -2.51
CA VAL A 22 -5.32 1.79 -2.89
C VAL A 22 -5.00 1.24 -4.27
N LEU A 23 -4.32 2.03 -5.08
CA LEU A 23 -3.72 1.55 -6.31
C LEU A 23 -2.43 0.81 -5.95
N VAL A 24 -2.24 -0.39 -6.50
CA VAL A 24 -1.00 -1.15 -6.46
C VAL A 24 -0.38 -1.09 -7.87
N PRO A 25 0.33 0.01 -8.20
CA PRO A 25 0.84 0.26 -9.54
C PRO A 25 2.18 -0.46 -9.78
N LEU A 26 2.20 -1.37 -10.75
CA LEU A 26 3.42 -1.97 -11.30
C LEU A 26 3.88 -1.15 -12.51
N VAL A 27 5.02 -0.48 -12.40
CA VAL A 27 5.63 0.28 -13.48
C VAL A 27 6.48 -0.66 -14.34
N LEU A 28 6.14 -0.75 -15.62
CA LEU A 28 6.70 -1.70 -16.59
C LEU A 28 7.99 -1.19 -17.24
N HIS A 29 8.91 -0.68 -16.42
CA HIS A 29 10.29 -0.45 -16.86
C HIS A 29 10.95 -1.77 -17.26
N ARG A 30 12.13 -1.69 -17.89
CA ARG A 30 12.98 -2.88 -18.13
C ARG A 30 13.27 -3.65 -16.83
N ALA A 31 13.44 -2.94 -15.73
CA ALA A 31 13.46 -3.48 -14.37
C ALA A 31 12.18 -2.99 -13.66
N PRO A 32 11.11 -3.81 -13.59
CA PRO A 32 9.84 -3.36 -13.07
C PRO A 32 9.93 -2.91 -11.61
N ALA A 33 9.06 -1.98 -11.23
CA ALA A 33 9.00 -1.45 -9.88
C ALA A 33 7.57 -1.15 -9.47
N ILE A 34 7.37 -0.82 -8.20
CA ILE A 34 6.08 -0.51 -7.60
C ILE A 34 6.12 0.94 -7.16
N LEU A 35 5.21 1.78 -7.66
CA LEU A 35 5.13 3.17 -7.23
C LEU A 35 4.50 3.24 -5.82
N LEU A 36 5.22 3.86 -4.90
CA LEU A 36 4.82 4.13 -3.52
C LEU A 36 4.94 5.63 -3.23
N THR A 37 4.28 6.06 -2.16
CA THR A 37 4.34 7.43 -1.65
C THR A 37 4.82 7.43 -0.22
N ARG A 38 5.46 8.53 0.19
CA ARG A 38 5.69 8.87 1.59
C ARG A 38 4.80 10.05 1.96
N ARG A 39 3.90 9.83 2.91
CA ARG A 39 2.97 10.87 3.37
C ARG A 39 3.71 12.05 3.99
N ALA A 40 3.18 13.26 3.80
CA ALA A 40 3.77 14.46 4.36
C ALA A 40 3.80 14.40 5.91
N ALA A 41 4.89 14.89 6.50
CA ALA A 41 5.14 14.77 7.93
C ALA A 41 4.19 15.61 8.81
N HIS A 42 3.51 16.59 8.22
CA HIS A 42 2.61 17.50 8.93
C HIS A 42 1.17 16.98 9.04
N LEU A 43 0.86 15.85 8.42
CA LEU A 43 -0.48 15.26 8.45
C LEU A 43 -0.82 14.71 9.84
N SER A 44 -2.07 14.89 10.26
CA SER A 44 -2.55 14.46 11.59
C SER A 44 -2.63 12.93 11.75
N ALA A 45 -2.69 12.19 10.65
CA ALA A 45 -2.71 10.74 10.62
C ALA A 45 -1.65 10.21 9.65
N HIS A 46 -0.97 9.13 10.05
CA HIS A 46 -0.02 8.41 9.21
C HIS A 46 1.15 9.27 8.68
N ALA A 47 1.51 10.35 9.38
CA ALA A 47 2.61 11.24 9.03
C ALA A 47 3.91 10.45 8.74
N GLY A 48 4.52 10.72 7.58
CA GLY A 48 5.80 10.12 7.18
C GLY A 48 5.73 8.62 6.82
N GLN A 49 4.56 7.98 6.89
CA GLN A 49 4.44 6.56 6.54
C GLN A 49 4.51 6.36 5.03
N VAL A 50 5.07 5.22 4.64
CA VAL A 50 5.03 4.76 3.25
C VAL A 50 3.70 4.09 2.96
N ALA A 51 3.08 4.49 1.86
CA ALA A 51 1.79 3.99 1.42
C ALA A 51 1.78 3.74 -0.09
N PHE A 52 0.81 2.94 -0.52
CA PHE A 52 0.33 3.00 -1.88
C PHE A 52 -0.49 4.28 -2.07
N PRO A 53 -0.56 4.87 -3.29
CA PRO A 53 -1.53 5.92 -3.57
C PRO A 53 -2.95 5.42 -3.30
N GLY A 54 -3.74 6.20 -2.58
CA GLY A 54 -5.09 5.77 -2.24
C GLY A 54 -5.67 6.38 -0.97
N GLY A 55 -6.98 6.19 -0.82
CA GLY A 55 -7.73 6.82 0.24
C GLY A 55 -9.12 6.22 0.42
N ARG A 56 -10.03 7.02 0.95
CA ARG A 56 -11.37 6.57 1.32
C ARG A 56 -12.24 6.45 0.08
N LEU A 57 -13.17 5.51 0.09
CA LEU A 57 -14.24 5.51 -0.90
C LEU A 57 -15.21 6.64 -0.60
N GLU A 58 -15.57 7.40 -1.63
CA GLU A 58 -16.69 8.32 -1.59
C GLU A 58 -18.03 7.61 -1.88
N ALA A 59 -19.14 8.30 -1.62
CA ALA A 59 -20.47 7.72 -1.80
C ALA A 59 -20.73 7.40 -3.27
N GLY A 60 -20.92 6.11 -3.57
CA GLY A 60 -21.20 5.62 -4.93
C GLY A 60 -19.97 5.20 -5.72
N GLU A 61 -18.75 5.40 -5.18
CA GLU A 61 -17.52 4.94 -5.84
C GLU A 61 -17.34 3.43 -5.71
N SER A 62 -16.86 2.82 -6.79
CA SER A 62 -16.16 1.54 -6.78
C SER A 62 -14.74 1.70 -6.22
N PRO A 63 -14.12 0.62 -5.72
CA PRO A 63 -12.71 0.63 -5.32
C PRO A 63 -11.75 1.13 -6.40
N GLU A 64 -12.00 0.79 -7.67
CA GLU A 64 -11.19 1.24 -8.80
C GLU A 64 -11.28 2.76 -9.00
N GLU A 65 -12.50 3.31 -8.95
CA GLU A 65 -12.71 4.76 -9.07
C GLU A 65 -12.02 5.52 -7.95
N ALA A 66 -12.16 5.06 -6.70
CA ALA A 66 -11.48 5.66 -5.56
C ALA A 66 -9.96 5.57 -5.70
N ALA A 67 -9.40 4.40 -6.04
CA ALA A 67 -7.96 4.24 -6.19
C ALA A 67 -7.37 5.12 -7.31
N LEU A 68 -8.08 5.26 -8.44
CA LEU A 68 -7.64 6.11 -9.55
C LEU A 68 -7.78 7.60 -9.23
N ARG A 69 -8.87 8.02 -8.59
CA ARG A 69 -9.06 9.42 -8.13
C ARG A 69 -7.94 9.81 -7.18
N GLU A 70 -7.71 9.02 -6.14
CA GLU A 70 -6.70 9.31 -5.12
C GLU A 70 -5.28 9.31 -5.72
N ALA A 71 -4.97 8.40 -6.66
CA ALA A 71 -3.67 8.43 -7.35
C ALA A 71 -3.50 9.68 -8.23
N GLU A 72 -4.57 10.18 -8.85
CA GLU A 72 -4.54 11.45 -9.58
C GLU A 72 -4.33 12.64 -8.63
N GLU A 73 -5.04 12.66 -7.50
CA GLU A 73 -4.96 13.73 -6.50
C GLU A 73 -3.59 13.75 -5.79
N GLU A 74 -3.13 12.61 -5.29
CA GLU A 74 -1.91 12.51 -4.48
C GLU A 74 -0.62 12.63 -5.30
N VAL A 75 -0.59 12.06 -6.52
CA VAL A 75 0.64 11.96 -7.32
C VAL A 75 0.52 12.44 -8.77
N GLY A 76 -0.61 13.02 -9.16
CA GLY A 76 -0.81 13.54 -10.50
C GLY A 76 -0.93 12.47 -11.59
N LEU A 77 -1.16 11.20 -11.22
CA LEU A 77 -1.25 10.08 -12.16
C LEU A 77 -2.60 10.12 -12.89
N PRO A 78 -2.65 10.35 -14.23
CA PRO A 78 -3.91 10.47 -14.95
C PRO A 78 -4.71 9.16 -14.88
N ARG A 79 -6.00 9.23 -14.59
CA ARG A 79 -6.86 8.04 -14.36
C ARG A 79 -6.88 7.01 -15.50
N HIS A 80 -6.60 7.45 -16.72
CA HIS A 80 -6.58 6.58 -17.91
C HIS A 80 -5.24 5.85 -18.12
N TRP A 81 -4.20 6.23 -17.38
CA TRP A 81 -2.86 5.68 -17.55
C TRP A 81 -2.74 4.24 -17.03
N PRO A 82 -3.23 3.92 -15.82
CA PRO A 82 -3.14 2.55 -15.31
C PRO A 82 -4.07 1.62 -16.08
N ARG A 83 -3.53 0.54 -16.62
CA ARG A 83 -4.36 -0.60 -17.05
C ARG A 83 -4.66 -1.46 -15.85
N LEU A 84 -5.88 -1.36 -15.32
CA LEU A 84 -6.32 -2.16 -14.18
C LEU A 84 -6.46 -3.64 -14.58
N ILE A 85 -5.94 -4.54 -13.73
CA ILE A 85 -5.90 -5.98 -14.01
C ILE A 85 -6.66 -6.82 -12.98
N GLY A 86 -7.12 -6.22 -11.88
CA GLY A 86 -7.95 -6.89 -10.89
C GLY A 86 -7.78 -6.32 -9.49
N ARG A 87 -8.37 -7.02 -8.51
CA ARG A 87 -8.27 -6.68 -7.09
C ARG A 87 -7.55 -7.80 -6.34
N MET A 88 -6.79 -7.44 -5.33
CA MET A 88 -6.24 -8.37 -4.35
C MET A 88 -7.22 -8.60 -3.20
N PRO A 89 -7.04 -9.64 -2.37
CA PRO A 89 -7.78 -9.80 -1.12
C PRO A 89 -7.75 -8.52 -0.27
N ARG A 90 -8.90 -8.17 0.31
CA ARG A 90 -9.05 -6.97 1.14
C ARG A 90 -8.25 -7.11 2.43
N HIS A 91 -7.65 -6.01 2.88
CA HIS A 91 -6.87 -5.95 4.11
C HIS A 91 -7.57 -5.11 5.18
N GLN A 92 -7.74 -5.66 6.38
CA GLN A 92 -8.24 -4.89 7.52
C GLN A 92 -7.07 -4.29 8.29
N THR A 93 -7.07 -2.97 8.41
CA THR A 93 -6.04 -2.23 9.14
C THR A 93 -6.38 -2.12 10.62
N GLY A 94 -5.34 -1.95 11.46
CA GLY A 94 -5.51 -1.66 12.89
C GLY A 94 -6.13 -0.28 13.19
N THR A 95 -6.30 0.58 12.18
CA THR A 95 -6.91 1.92 12.28
C THR A 95 -8.38 1.96 11.86
N GLY A 96 -9.00 0.80 11.60
CA GLY A 96 -10.44 0.69 11.33
C GLY A 96 -10.84 0.87 9.87
N TYR A 97 -9.89 0.72 8.94
CA TYR A 97 -10.17 0.65 7.50
C TYR A 97 -10.22 -0.79 7.00
N MET A 98 -11.10 -1.02 6.03
CA MET A 98 -11.06 -2.18 5.16
C MET A 98 -10.58 -1.71 3.78
N VAL A 99 -9.33 -2.01 3.47
CA VAL A 99 -8.61 -1.55 2.27
C VAL A 99 -8.79 -2.58 1.16
N THR A 100 -9.16 -2.10 -0.03
CA THR A 100 -9.22 -2.91 -1.26
C THR A 100 -8.03 -2.54 -2.15
N PRO A 101 -7.01 -3.41 -2.31
CA PRO A 101 -5.90 -3.13 -3.21
C PRO A 101 -6.31 -3.44 -4.66
N VAL A 102 -6.16 -2.44 -5.53
CA VAL A 102 -6.49 -2.50 -6.96
C VAL A 102 -5.19 -2.57 -7.75
N LEU A 103 -4.96 -3.64 -8.50
CA LEU A 103 -3.74 -3.83 -9.29
C LEU A 103 -3.82 -3.07 -10.61
N GLY A 104 -2.80 -2.29 -10.92
CA GLY A 104 -2.67 -1.55 -12.16
C GLY A 104 -1.29 -1.71 -12.79
N LEU A 105 -1.24 -1.81 -14.11
CA LEU A 105 0.01 -1.80 -14.89
C LEU A 105 0.19 -0.41 -15.49
N LEU A 106 1.37 0.18 -15.29
CA LEU A 106 1.72 1.50 -15.78
C LEU A 106 2.85 1.34 -16.80
N GLU A 107 2.60 1.73 -18.05
CA GLU A 107 3.69 1.95 -18.99
C GLU A 107 4.53 3.15 -18.51
N PRO A 108 5.87 3.13 -18.65
CA PRO A 108 6.71 4.27 -18.28
C PRO A 108 6.34 5.56 -19.03
N GLY A 109 6.65 6.71 -18.44
CA GLY A 109 6.43 8.03 -19.07
C GLY A 109 5.17 8.76 -18.63
N PHE A 110 4.48 8.29 -17.58
CA PHE A 110 3.40 9.04 -16.95
C PHE A 110 3.94 10.30 -16.27
N PRO A 111 3.14 11.37 -16.18
CA PRO A 111 3.50 12.49 -15.32
C PRO A 111 3.42 12.03 -13.86
N LEU A 112 4.40 12.48 -13.06
CA LEU A 112 4.41 12.30 -11.62
C LEU A 112 4.56 13.67 -10.98
N MET A 113 3.49 14.15 -10.35
CA MET A 113 3.42 15.47 -9.73
C MET A 113 2.79 15.32 -8.35
N PRO A 114 3.59 14.94 -7.33
CA PRO A 114 3.10 14.80 -5.97
C PRO A 114 2.48 16.09 -5.43
N ASP A 115 1.31 16.00 -4.80
CA ASP A 115 0.75 17.11 -4.03
C ASP A 115 1.56 17.25 -2.73
N PRO A 116 2.34 18.33 -2.52
CA PRO A 116 3.18 18.49 -1.34
C PRO A 116 2.38 18.63 -0.02
N SER A 117 1.08 18.91 -0.10
CA SER A 117 0.21 18.93 1.07
C SER A 117 -0.08 17.52 1.61
N GLU A 118 0.00 16.50 0.76
CA GLU A 118 -0.34 15.12 1.10
C GLU A 118 0.86 14.17 1.02
N VAL A 119 1.69 14.34 -0.01
CA VAL A 119 2.80 13.46 -0.37
C VAL A 119 4.10 14.25 -0.33
N ALA A 120 4.98 13.87 0.60
CA ALA A 120 6.33 14.44 0.65
C ALA A 120 7.22 13.92 -0.47
N GLU A 121 6.95 12.69 -0.95
CA GLU A 121 7.79 12.00 -1.92
C GLU A 121 7.03 10.86 -2.58
N ALA A 122 7.18 10.70 -3.88
CA ALA A 122 6.76 9.52 -4.62
C ALA A 122 8.02 8.82 -5.15
N PHE A 123 8.11 7.50 -4.95
CA PHE A 123 9.30 6.72 -5.26
C PHE A 123 8.93 5.31 -5.71
N GLU A 124 9.86 4.65 -6.38
CA GLU A 124 9.66 3.30 -6.91
C GLU A 124 10.38 2.25 -6.06
N PHE A 125 9.65 1.22 -5.64
CA PHE A 125 10.17 0.06 -4.92
C PHE A 125 10.46 -1.08 -5.92
N PRO A 126 11.71 -1.57 -6.04
CA PRO A 126 12.06 -2.55 -7.05
C PRO A 126 11.26 -3.86 -6.94
N LEU A 127 10.66 -4.31 -8.04
CA LEU A 127 9.94 -5.59 -8.05
C LEU A 127 10.88 -6.77 -7.76
N ALA A 128 12.15 -6.67 -8.16
CA ALA A 128 13.16 -7.67 -7.84
C ALA A 128 13.34 -7.87 -6.33
N THR A 129 13.33 -6.79 -5.54
CA THR A 129 13.35 -6.88 -4.07
C THR A 129 12.08 -7.54 -3.55
N LEU A 130 10.92 -7.20 -4.13
CA LEU A 130 9.66 -7.86 -3.77
C LEU A 130 9.70 -9.37 -4.04
N LEU A 131 10.36 -9.80 -5.12
CA LEU A 131 10.41 -11.21 -5.51
C LEU A 131 11.41 -12.04 -4.70
N ASP A 132 12.35 -11.43 -3.97
CA ASP A 132 13.25 -12.13 -3.06
C ASP A 132 12.52 -12.62 -1.79
N PRO A 133 12.38 -13.93 -1.57
CA PRO A 133 11.69 -14.47 -0.38
C PRO A 133 12.38 -14.16 0.94
N ALA A 134 13.68 -13.82 0.93
CA ALA A 134 14.42 -13.45 2.13
C ALA A 134 14.36 -11.94 2.45
N ALA A 135 13.82 -11.10 1.55
CA ALA A 135 13.78 -9.66 1.73
C ALA A 135 12.89 -9.20 2.90
N PRO A 136 11.61 -9.59 3.01
CA PRO A 136 10.75 -9.11 4.09
C PRO A 136 11.17 -9.71 5.42
N ARG A 137 11.20 -8.89 6.47
CA ARG A 137 11.56 -9.31 7.83
C ARG A 137 10.38 -9.18 8.77
N ARG A 138 10.30 -10.08 9.75
CA ARG A 138 9.40 -9.93 10.90
C ARG A 138 10.12 -9.12 11.97
N GLU A 139 9.53 -8.00 12.36
CA GLU A 139 9.92 -7.27 13.55
C GLU A 139 8.83 -7.38 14.62
N SER A 140 9.18 -7.09 15.87
CA SER A 140 8.21 -7.06 16.96
C SER A 140 8.35 -5.82 17.83
N ARG A 141 7.20 -5.29 18.27
CA ARG A 141 7.14 -4.13 19.18
C ARG A 141 5.97 -4.28 20.14
N GLU A 142 6.18 -3.84 21.38
CA GLU A 142 5.10 -3.77 22.35
C GLU A 142 4.13 -2.62 22.00
N TRP A 143 2.84 -2.94 21.92
CA TRP A 143 1.77 -2.00 21.68
C TRP A 143 0.58 -2.28 22.60
N LYS A 144 0.24 -1.30 23.45
CA LYS A 144 -0.82 -1.42 24.48
C LYS A 144 -0.66 -2.66 25.36
N GLY A 145 0.56 -2.93 25.84
CA GLY A 145 0.85 -4.04 26.74
C GLY A 145 0.88 -5.42 26.08
N ARG A 146 0.90 -5.50 24.74
CA ARG A 146 1.01 -6.76 23.99
C ARG A 146 2.13 -6.65 22.96
N MET A 147 2.98 -7.67 22.90
CA MET A 147 3.95 -7.80 21.81
C MET A 147 3.21 -8.03 20.50
N ARG A 148 3.57 -7.27 19.47
CA ARG A 148 3.02 -7.41 18.12
C ARG A 148 4.12 -7.61 17.13
N GLU A 149 3.92 -8.54 16.24
CA GLU A 149 4.78 -8.73 15.09
C GLU A 149 4.20 -7.99 13.88
N TYR A 150 5.08 -7.50 13.00
CA TYR A 150 4.70 -6.85 11.76
C TYR A 150 5.78 -7.10 10.70
N TRP A 151 5.40 -7.02 9.42
CA TRP A 151 6.36 -7.08 8.32
C TRP A 151 7.05 -5.76 8.08
N VAL A 152 8.33 -5.83 7.70
CA VAL A 152 9.13 -4.71 7.21
C VAL A 152 9.80 -5.11 5.90
N TRP A 153 9.70 -4.25 4.89
CA TRP A 153 10.45 -4.38 3.64
C TRP A 153 11.73 -3.54 3.68
N PRO A 154 12.86 -4.06 3.19
CA PRO A 154 14.12 -3.36 3.19
C PRO A 154 14.11 -2.24 2.15
N HIS A 155 14.51 -1.04 2.58
CA HIS A 155 14.74 0.11 1.71
C HIS A 155 15.77 1.03 2.37
N ASP A 156 16.60 1.69 1.58
CA ASP A 156 17.74 2.47 2.09
C ASP A 156 17.31 3.65 2.98
N THR A 157 16.26 4.36 2.55
CA THR A 157 15.80 5.61 3.19
C THR A 157 14.39 5.53 3.77
N HIS A 158 13.67 4.42 3.56
CA HIS A 158 12.25 4.33 3.84
C HIS A 158 11.95 3.16 4.77
N PHE A 159 11.11 3.42 5.78
CA PHE A 159 10.61 2.36 6.64
C PHE A 159 9.24 1.89 6.12
N ILE A 160 9.23 0.76 5.43
CA ILE A 160 8.03 0.21 4.78
C ILE A 160 7.45 -0.89 5.68
N TRP A 161 6.34 -0.59 6.37
CA TRP A 161 5.74 -1.45 7.40
C TRP A 161 4.20 -1.33 7.40
N GLY A 162 3.53 -2.08 8.28
CA GLY A 162 2.08 -2.03 8.46
C GLY A 162 1.31 -2.49 7.22
N ALA A 163 0.12 -1.94 7.00
CA ALA A 163 -0.76 -2.31 5.89
C ALA A 163 -0.08 -2.35 4.52
N THR A 164 0.81 -1.39 4.22
CA THR A 164 1.59 -1.38 2.98
C THR A 164 2.47 -2.62 2.87
N ALA A 165 3.22 -2.95 3.93
CA ALA A 165 4.07 -4.13 3.96
C ALA A 165 3.26 -5.44 3.87
N THR A 166 2.10 -5.50 4.51
CA THR A 166 1.16 -6.64 4.41
C THR A 166 0.68 -6.86 2.98
N ILE A 167 0.24 -5.80 2.31
CA ILE A 167 -0.20 -5.87 0.91
C ILE A 167 0.96 -6.29 0.00
N LEU A 168 2.17 -5.76 0.23
CA LEU A 168 3.37 -6.17 -0.50
C LEU A 168 3.70 -7.66 -0.28
N VAL A 169 3.55 -8.20 0.93
CA VAL A 169 3.71 -9.65 1.18
C VAL A 169 2.70 -10.47 0.39
N ALA A 170 1.43 -10.06 0.38
CA ALA A 170 0.39 -10.76 -0.38
C ALA A 170 0.68 -10.69 -1.90
N LEU A 171 1.15 -9.55 -2.40
CA LEU A 171 1.55 -9.39 -3.80
C LEU A 171 2.75 -10.29 -4.13
N ALA A 172 3.77 -10.31 -3.26
CA ALA A 172 4.96 -11.15 -3.43
C ALA A 172 4.60 -12.64 -3.51
N GLN A 173 3.70 -13.11 -2.64
CA GLN A 173 3.21 -14.48 -2.67
C GLN A 173 2.50 -14.79 -3.99
N ALA A 174 1.55 -13.95 -4.39
CA ALA A 174 0.81 -14.14 -5.63
C ALA A 174 1.71 -14.18 -6.88
N LEU A 175 2.76 -13.35 -6.93
CA LEU A 175 3.69 -13.29 -8.05
C LEU A 175 4.72 -14.44 -8.09
N ARG A 176 4.96 -15.12 -6.97
CA ARG A 176 5.89 -16.26 -6.90
C ARG A 176 5.20 -17.60 -7.14
N GLU A 177 3.91 -17.68 -6.86
CA GLU A 177 3.09 -18.89 -6.99
C GLU A 177 2.44 -19.04 -8.37
N GLY A 178 2.46 -17.98 -9.20
CA GLY A 178 2.00 -17.98 -10.59
C GLY A 178 3.14 -18.10 -11.59
#